data_AF-A0A644W3W2-F1
#
_entry.id   AF-A0A644W3W2-F1
#
_cell.length_a   1.000
_cell.length_b   1.000
_cell.length_c   1.000
_cell.angle_alpha   90.00
_cell.angle_beta   90.00
_cell.angle_gamma   90.00
#
_symmetry.space_group_name_H-M   'P 1'
#
loop_
_entity.id
_entity.type
_entity.pdbx_description
1 polymer ?
#
loop_
_entity_poly.entity_id
_entity_poly.type
_entity_poly.pdbx_seq_one_letter_code
_entity_poly.pdbx_strand_id
1 'polypeptide(L)'
;MKNLMKLHTLLLMLFVSTALILGSCKDDDDDIVEGDKTELNALIAQAEAIAAAATTADYPQSAIDAFKATLQTIKDAAATKLTQTEINNLIVNLNNAMGTFNSQAYGYIDESLYLNAGWNFDEGTGTTATAFSSTAHVATFKKGWTTLLGASAELPVWVDGVKGKAIYLDNGAHLEVPYSPLFLPADITISAWIKNDVKGWENNVIVSQNYWWGYKFATQSAGKPLFTERINATTVQDFDAASGEVTPLVWTHVVVALNSTAKTLSFYIDGVNVQTYTELDGVGPLTRTLSFVDGPNTYTAQPFLIGSFANDDEIALHPDNFSWISNDNVGSFKGAIDELKLYNIALTDGQVAKLYNDEKP
;
A
#
# COMPACT_ATOMS: atom_id res chain seq x y z
N MET A 1 15.89 25.64 9.20
CA MET A 1 15.00 25.10 8.16
C MET A 1 15.14 25.78 6.79
N LYS A 2 15.21 27.13 6.68
CA LYS A 2 15.43 27.82 5.38
C LYS A 2 16.75 27.48 4.65
N ASN A 3 17.78 27.03 5.36
CA ASN A 3 19.08 26.65 4.76
C ASN A 3 19.15 25.17 4.32
N LEU A 4 18.21 24.32 4.73
CA LEU A 4 18.20 22.90 4.37
C LEU A 4 17.52 22.64 3.02
N MET A 5 16.52 23.47 2.66
CA MET A 5 15.89 23.46 1.33
C MET A 5 16.85 23.94 0.24
N LYS A 6 17.66 24.97 0.50
CA LYS A 6 18.68 25.44 -0.47
C LYS A 6 19.76 24.39 -0.73
N LEU A 7 20.03 23.50 0.22
CA LEU A 7 21.01 22.43 0.06
C LEU A 7 20.50 21.33 -0.89
N HIS A 8 19.20 21.02 -0.86
CA HIS A 8 18.57 20.07 -1.80
C HIS A 8 18.42 20.67 -3.21
N THR A 9 18.12 21.97 -3.32
CA THR A 9 18.08 22.66 -4.62
C THR A 9 19.47 22.81 -5.24
N LEU A 10 20.54 22.95 -4.42
CA LEU A 10 21.92 22.99 -4.92
C LEU A 10 22.44 21.62 -5.36
N LEU A 11 22.05 20.53 -4.68
CA LEU A 11 22.52 19.19 -5.00
C LEU A 11 21.97 18.69 -6.36
N LEU A 12 20.77 19.16 -6.76
CA LEU A 12 20.12 18.77 -8.01
C LEU A 12 20.73 19.45 -9.26
N MET A 13 21.36 20.62 -9.11
CA MET A 13 22.07 21.29 -10.22
C MET A 13 23.52 20.80 -10.42
N LEU A 14 24.06 20.00 -9.49
CA LEU A 14 25.49 19.68 -9.48
C LEU A 14 25.87 18.44 -10.31
N PHE A 15 24.90 17.68 -10.84
CA PHE A 15 25.19 16.44 -11.59
C PHE A 15 25.28 16.60 -13.11
N VAL A 16 24.93 17.76 -13.67
CA VAL A 16 25.01 18.00 -15.13
C VAL A 16 26.27 18.78 -15.53
N SER A 17 26.91 19.49 -14.58
CA SER A 17 28.04 20.37 -14.88
C SER A 17 29.41 19.71 -14.93
N THR A 18 29.54 18.43 -14.56
CA THR A 18 30.83 17.71 -14.54
C THR A 18 31.05 16.78 -15.73
N ALA A 19 30.05 16.54 -16.59
CA ALA A 19 30.23 15.69 -17.77
C ALA A 19 30.75 16.44 -19.02
N LEU A 20 30.75 17.78 -19.02
CA LEU A 20 31.08 18.59 -20.20
C LEU A 20 32.39 19.39 -20.10
N ILE A 21 33.19 19.15 -19.07
CA ILE A 21 34.49 19.81 -18.93
C ILE A 21 35.54 18.73 -18.82
N LEU A 22 36.16 18.37 -19.94
CA LEU A 22 37.58 18.02 -20.08
C LEU A 22 37.83 17.58 -21.54
N GLY A 23 38.47 18.46 -22.33
CA GLY A 23 38.91 18.11 -23.68
C GLY A 23 39.12 19.27 -24.65
N SER A 24 39.65 20.42 -24.22
CA SER A 24 40.10 21.45 -25.17
C SER A 24 41.43 22.02 -24.74
N CYS A 25 42.49 21.28 -25.06
CA CYS A 25 43.84 21.80 -25.28
C CYS A 25 44.71 20.67 -25.85
N LYS A 26 44.58 20.41 -27.16
CA LYS A 26 45.68 20.19 -28.10
C LYS A 26 45.13 19.97 -29.50
N ASP A 27 45.73 20.67 -30.44
CA ASP A 27 45.54 20.55 -31.88
C ASP A 27 45.78 19.10 -32.32
N ASP A 28 44.71 18.40 -32.69
CA ASP A 28 44.65 17.32 -33.69
C ASP A 28 43.14 17.08 -33.94
N ASP A 29 42.71 17.04 -35.20
CA ASP A 29 41.33 16.72 -35.62
C ASP A 29 41.00 15.27 -35.25
N ASP A 30 40.79 14.98 -33.96
CA ASP A 30 40.15 13.76 -33.51
C ASP A 30 38.65 13.88 -33.85
N ASP A 31 38.32 13.54 -35.10
CA ASP A 31 36.94 13.41 -35.57
C ASP A 31 36.16 12.51 -34.61
N ILE A 32 35.20 13.10 -33.89
CA ILE A 32 34.31 12.35 -32.99
C ILE A 32 33.63 11.24 -33.78
N VAL A 33 33.92 9.98 -33.43
CA VAL A 33 33.20 8.81 -33.94
C VAL A 33 31.81 8.82 -33.29
N GLU A 34 30.80 9.14 -34.09
CA GLU A 34 29.42 9.21 -33.63
C GLU A 34 28.90 7.82 -33.22
N GLY A 35 28.34 7.73 -32.02
CA GLY A 35 27.69 6.53 -31.50
C GLY A 35 26.24 6.39 -31.93
N ASP A 36 25.63 5.25 -31.61
CA ASP A 36 24.22 4.97 -31.90
C ASP A 36 23.30 5.61 -30.86
N LYS A 37 22.44 6.53 -31.31
CA LYS A 37 21.48 7.29 -30.49
C LYS A 37 20.08 6.69 -30.44
N THR A 38 19.86 5.51 -31.01
CA THR A 38 18.51 4.91 -31.12
C THR A 38 17.81 4.81 -29.77
N GLU A 39 18.50 4.28 -28.75
CA GLU A 39 17.95 4.15 -27.39
C GLU A 39 17.71 5.52 -26.72
N LEU A 40 18.68 6.44 -26.83
CA LEU A 40 18.56 7.79 -26.28
C LEU A 40 17.36 8.54 -26.87
N ASN A 41 17.14 8.46 -28.19
CA ASN A 41 16.02 9.12 -28.86
C ASN A 41 14.68 8.53 -28.43
N ALA A 42 14.59 7.21 -28.22
CA ALA A 42 13.39 6.57 -27.69
C ALA A 42 13.09 7.04 -26.25
N LEU A 43 14.12 7.14 -25.40
CA LEU A 43 13.98 7.60 -24.03
C LEU A 43 13.60 9.09 -23.95
N ILE A 44 14.16 9.93 -24.83
CA ILE A 44 13.75 11.34 -24.98
C ILE A 44 12.27 11.44 -25.32
N ALA A 45 11.78 10.65 -26.29
CA ALA A 45 10.37 10.66 -26.67
C ALA A 45 9.45 10.25 -25.50
N GLN A 46 9.86 9.26 -24.71
CA GLN A 46 9.13 8.87 -23.49
C GLN A 46 9.11 10.01 -22.45
N ALA A 47 10.27 10.64 -22.20
CA ALA A 47 10.38 11.75 -21.26
C ALA A 47 9.56 12.98 -21.71
N GLU A 48 9.47 13.25 -23.02
CA GLU A 48 8.61 14.29 -23.58
C GLU A 48 7.14 14.01 -23.33
N ALA A 49 6.69 12.77 -23.51
CA ALA A 49 5.30 12.38 -23.21
C ALA A 49 4.97 12.59 -21.72
N ILE A 50 5.87 12.18 -20.82
CA ILE A 50 5.73 12.40 -19.37
C ILE A 50 5.67 13.90 -19.05
N ALA A 51 6.60 14.69 -19.59
CA ALA A 51 6.66 16.13 -19.36
C ALA A 51 5.44 16.88 -19.91
N ALA A 52 4.83 16.38 -20.99
CA ALA A 52 3.62 16.93 -21.59
C ALA A 52 2.36 16.58 -20.80
N ALA A 53 2.28 15.38 -20.22
CA ALA A 53 1.16 14.93 -19.40
C ALA A 53 1.18 15.53 -17.98
N ALA A 54 2.35 15.91 -17.46
CA ALA A 54 2.49 16.44 -16.11
C ALA A 54 1.74 17.75 -15.89
N THR A 55 0.89 17.78 -14.85
CA THR A 55 0.14 18.97 -14.43
C THR A 55 0.46 19.37 -12.99
N THR A 56 0.12 20.60 -12.62
CA THR A 56 0.26 21.09 -11.24
C THR A 56 -0.73 20.46 -10.27
N ALA A 57 -1.70 19.69 -10.75
CA ALA A 57 -2.56 18.86 -9.91
C ALA A 57 -1.81 17.62 -9.40
N ASP A 58 -0.82 17.13 -10.14
CA ASP A 58 -0.12 15.88 -9.88
C ASP A 58 1.29 16.11 -9.30
N TYR A 59 1.93 17.23 -9.66
CA TYR A 59 3.29 17.56 -9.27
C TYR A 59 3.45 19.03 -8.84
N PRO A 60 4.42 19.34 -7.96
CA PRO A 60 4.87 20.72 -7.76
C PRO A 60 5.37 21.35 -9.06
N GLN A 61 4.98 22.60 -9.35
CA GLN A 61 5.45 23.33 -10.54
C GLN A 61 6.98 23.33 -10.67
N SER A 62 7.70 23.49 -9.55
CA SER A 62 9.16 23.45 -9.54
C SER A 62 9.76 22.12 -9.98
N ALA A 63 9.07 21.00 -9.74
CA ALA A 63 9.51 19.69 -10.20
C ALA A 63 9.31 19.53 -11.71
N ILE A 64 8.17 20.01 -12.23
CA ILE A 64 7.88 20.04 -13.67
C ILE A 64 8.93 20.88 -14.40
N ASP A 65 9.21 22.09 -13.90
CA ASP A 65 10.19 23.00 -14.50
C ASP A 65 11.60 22.39 -14.50
N ALA A 66 12.01 21.78 -13.37
CA ALA A 66 13.30 21.12 -13.25
C ALA A 66 13.44 19.93 -14.21
N PHE A 67 12.40 19.10 -14.35
CA PHE A 67 12.41 17.96 -15.28
C PHE A 67 12.49 18.43 -16.73
N LYS A 68 11.69 19.43 -17.12
CA LYS A 68 11.71 20.02 -18.47
C LYS A 68 13.06 20.66 -18.80
N ALA A 69 13.69 21.35 -17.85
CA ALA A 69 15.02 21.94 -18.05
C ALA A 69 16.11 20.87 -18.28
N THR A 70 16.07 19.79 -17.50
CA THR A 70 17.00 18.64 -17.67
C THR A 70 16.77 17.95 -19.01
N LEU A 71 15.50 17.69 -19.38
CA LEU A 71 15.14 17.10 -20.66
C LEU A 71 15.61 17.98 -21.84
N GLN A 72 15.44 19.29 -21.75
CA GLN A 72 15.91 20.22 -22.79
C GLN A 72 17.44 20.18 -22.93
N THR A 73 18.18 20.17 -21.81
CA THR A 73 19.65 20.04 -21.84
C THR A 73 20.10 18.76 -22.54
N ILE A 74 19.41 17.65 -22.29
CA ILE A 74 19.71 16.36 -22.91
C ILE A 74 19.38 16.37 -24.40
N LYS A 75 18.27 16.98 -24.80
CA LYS A 75 17.90 17.16 -26.22
C LYS A 75 18.93 18.00 -26.98
N ASP A 76 19.39 19.09 -26.36
CA ASP A 76 20.39 19.97 -26.95
C ASP A 76 21.72 19.23 -27.14
N ALA A 77 22.12 18.40 -26.17
CA ALA A 77 23.30 17.54 -26.29
C ALA A 77 23.12 16.45 -27.38
N ALA A 78 21.95 15.80 -27.43
CA ALA A 78 21.67 14.76 -28.42
C ALA A 78 21.71 15.25 -29.89
N ALA A 79 21.52 16.56 -30.10
CA ALA A 79 21.57 17.20 -31.40
C ALA A 79 23.00 17.39 -31.96
N THR A 80 24.06 17.21 -31.16
CA THR A 80 25.46 17.29 -31.60
C THR A 80 26.05 15.89 -31.83
N LYS A 81 27.23 15.78 -32.48
CA LYS A 81 27.95 14.49 -32.54
C LYS A 81 28.40 14.10 -31.12
N LEU A 82 28.13 12.84 -30.75
CA LEU A 82 28.47 12.27 -29.44
C LEU A 82 29.12 10.90 -29.62
N THR A 83 30.10 10.58 -28.80
CA THR A 83 30.64 9.23 -28.64
C THR A 83 29.61 8.31 -27.97
N GLN A 84 29.77 6.99 -28.11
CA GLN A 84 28.88 6.03 -27.46
C GLN A 84 28.87 6.17 -25.92
N THR A 85 30.01 6.50 -25.31
CA THR A 85 30.12 6.71 -23.86
C THR A 85 29.28 7.90 -23.40
N GLU A 86 29.31 9.01 -24.14
CA GLU A 86 28.49 10.19 -23.83
C GLU A 86 27.00 9.89 -23.97
N ILE A 87 26.61 9.14 -25.01
CA ILE A 87 25.22 8.69 -25.21
C ILE A 87 24.76 7.85 -24.01
N ASN A 88 25.55 6.86 -23.59
CA ASN A 88 25.22 6.01 -22.44
C ASN A 88 25.07 6.84 -21.15
N ASN A 89 25.91 7.85 -20.96
CA ASN A 89 25.80 8.77 -19.81
C ASN A 89 24.51 9.61 -19.88
N LEU A 90 24.11 10.09 -21.07
CA LEU A 90 22.84 10.80 -21.24
C LEU A 90 21.62 9.91 -20.94
N ILE A 91 21.66 8.63 -21.33
CA ILE A 91 20.61 7.65 -21.01
C ILE A 91 20.47 7.48 -19.50
N VAL A 92 21.58 7.27 -18.78
CA VAL A 92 21.58 7.16 -17.31
C VAL A 92 21.05 8.44 -16.67
N ASN A 93 21.48 9.61 -17.14
CA ASN A 93 21.03 10.89 -16.63
C ASN A 93 19.53 11.12 -16.84
N LEU A 94 19.00 10.77 -18.01
CA LEU A 94 17.58 10.91 -18.30
C LEU A 94 16.73 9.96 -17.44
N ASN A 95 17.16 8.71 -17.29
CA ASN A 95 16.50 7.74 -16.40
C ASN A 95 16.47 8.24 -14.94
N ASN A 96 17.60 8.75 -14.43
CA ASN A 96 17.66 9.33 -13.09
C ASN A 96 16.74 10.56 -12.94
N ALA A 97 16.68 11.41 -13.96
CA ALA A 97 15.80 12.58 -13.97
C ALA A 97 14.32 12.17 -13.98
N MET A 98 13.95 11.16 -14.76
CA MET A 98 12.60 10.59 -14.79
C MET A 98 12.22 9.97 -13.45
N GLY A 99 13.11 9.18 -12.84
CA GLY A 99 12.88 8.59 -11.51
C GLY A 99 12.74 9.66 -10.42
N THR A 100 13.59 10.68 -10.46
CA THR A 100 13.48 11.84 -9.54
C THR A 100 12.17 12.59 -9.75
N PHE A 101 11.78 12.85 -10.99
CA PHE A 101 10.53 13.54 -11.28
C PHE A 101 9.32 12.74 -10.78
N ASN A 102 9.30 11.43 -11.03
CA ASN A 102 8.25 10.54 -10.56
C ASN A 102 8.10 10.56 -9.02
N SER A 103 9.21 10.59 -8.28
CA SER A 103 9.17 10.66 -6.82
C SER A 103 8.67 12.01 -6.26
N GLN A 104 8.54 13.04 -7.11
CA GLN A 104 7.94 14.32 -6.74
C GLN A 104 6.42 14.36 -6.92
N ALA A 105 5.79 13.29 -7.43
CA ALA A 105 4.33 13.27 -7.56
C ALA A 105 3.65 13.36 -6.19
N TYR A 106 2.55 14.10 -6.06
CA TYR A 106 1.78 14.16 -4.82
C TYR A 106 1.21 12.79 -4.44
N GLY A 107 0.93 11.93 -5.43
CA GLY A 107 0.47 10.57 -5.22
C GLY A 107 1.60 9.54 -5.04
N TYR A 108 2.88 9.92 -5.07
CA TYR A 108 3.98 8.98 -4.95
C TYR A 108 4.00 8.30 -3.56
N ILE A 109 4.26 7.00 -3.55
CA ILE A 109 4.42 6.21 -2.33
C ILE A 109 5.79 5.54 -2.41
N ASP A 110 6.67 5.87 -1.47
CA ASP A 110 7.95 5.17 -1.34
C ASP A 110 7.76 3.85 -0.58
N GLU A 111 7.37 2.80 -1.30
CA GLU A 111 7.10 1.50 -0.69
C GLU A 111 8.35 0.89 -0.02
N SER A 112 9.55 1.29 -0.41
CA SER A 112 10.79 0.84 0.24
C SER A 112 10.92 1.33 1.68
N LEU A 113 10.28 2.46 2.00
CA LEU A 113 10.25 3.06 3.33
C LEU A 113 8.95 2.73 4.09
N TYR A 114 7.83 2.69 3.35
CA TYR A 114 6.52 2.77 3.97
C TYR A 114 5.70 1.48 3.92
N LEU A 115 6.02 0.52 3.05
CA LEU A 115 5.29 -0.75 2.96
C LEU A 115 5.85 -1.75 3.99
N ASN A 116 5.04 -2.09 4.99
CA ASN A 116 5.40 -3.13 5.96
C ASN A 116 5.19 -4.52 5.36
N ALA A 117 4.07 -4.72 4.65
CA ALA A 117 3.75 -5.95 3.94
C ALA A 117 2.76 -5.68 2.80
N GLY A 118 2.95 -6.32 1.65
CA GLY A 118 1.96 -6.38 0.58
C GLY A 118 1.85 -7.79 0.00
N TRP A 119 0.67 -8.25 -0.38
CA TRP A 119 0.42 -9.54 -1.00
C TRP A 119 -0.37 -9.35 -2.31
N ASN A 120 0.24 -9.70 -3.44
CA ASN A 120 -0.45 -9.74 -4.73
C ASN A 120 -1.26 -11.03 -4.92
N PHE A 121 -0.98 -12.07 -4.11
CA PHE A 121 -1.61 -13.38 -4.23
C PHE A 121 -1.47 -14.06 -5.61
N ASP A 122 -0.39 -13.75 -6.33
CA ASP A 122 -0.11 -14.27 -7.66
C ASP A 122 0.45 -15.72 -7.70
N GLU A 123 0.75 -16.34 -6.55
CA GLU A 123 1.33 -17.69 -6.52
C GLU A 123 0.39 -18.76 -7.11
N GLY A 124 -0.92 -18.59 -6.93
CA GLY A 124 -1.96 -19.39 -7.58
C GLY A 124 -2.05 -20.87 -7.20
N THR A 125 -1.13 -21.37 -6.37
CA THR A 125 -1.07 -22.76 -5.89
C THR A 125 -0.40 -22.84 -4.52
N GLY A 126 -0.56 -23.99 -3.84
CA GLY A 126 0.01 -24.20 -2.51
C GLY A 126 -0.85 -23.62 -1.39
N THR A 127 -0.26 -23.49 -0.20
CA THR A 127 -0.96 -23.12 1.05
C THR A 127 -0.33 -21.93 1.76
N THR A 128 0.44 -21.12 1.03
CA THR A 128 1.15 -19.95 1.57
C THR A 128 1.16 -18.83 0.55
N ALA A 129 1.10 -17.59 1.02
CA ALA A 129 1.34 -16.38 0.22
C ALA A 129 2.48 -15.58 0.87
N THR A 130 3.47 -15.16 0.09
CA THR A 130 4.63 -14.41 0.60
C THR A 130 4.50 -12.94 0.26
N ALA A 131 4.61 -12.08 1.27
CA ALA A 131 4.51 -10.66 1.07
C ALA A 131 5.68 -10.13 0.23
N PHE A 132 5.44 -9.22 -0.70
CA PHE A 132 6.47 -8.36 -1.27
C PHE A 132 6.69 -7.19 -0.30
N SER A 133 7.76 -7.28 0.48
CA SER A 133 8.29 -6.19 1.30
C SER A 133 9.73 -6.51 1.67
N SER A 134 10.41 -5.61 2.38
CA SER A 134 11.76 -5.87 2.88
C SER A 134 11.86 -7.07 3.84
N THR A 135 10.76 -7.41 4.54
CA THR A 135 10.72 -8.50 5.53
C THR A 135 10.18 -9.81 4.94
N ALA A 136 9.46 -9.76 3.82
CA ALA A 136 8.87 -10.92 3.14
C ALA A 136 8.04 -11.84 4.07
N HIS A 137 7.06 -11.26 4.77
CA HIS A 137 6.17 -11.98 5.68
C HIS A 137 5.41 -13.11 4.96
N VAL A 138 5.45 -14.32 5.51
CA VAL A 138 4.73 -15.48 4.96
C VAL A 138 3.38 -15.65 5.66
N ALA A 139 2.31 -15.59 4.89
CA ALA A 139 0.94 -15.88 5.31
C ALA A 139 0.61 -17.34 5.01
N THR A 140 0.16 -18.10 6.01
CA THR A 140 -0.12 -19.55 5.89
C THR A 140 -1.60 -19.83 5.97
N PHE A 141 -2.11 -20.68 5.08
CA PHE A 141 -3.53 -21.03 5.01
C PHE A 141 -3.96 -21.84 6.22
N LYS A 142 -5.11 -21.49 6.80
CA LYS A 142 -5.68 -22.13 7.98
C LYS A 142 -7.19 -22.30 7.85
N LYS A 143 -7.69 -23.33 8.52
CA LYS A 143 -9.10 -23.46 8.87
C LYS A 143 -9.31 -22.72 10.19
N GLY A 144 -10.36 -21.93 10.27
CA GLY A 144 -10.78 -21.25 11.50
C GLY A 144 -12.18 -21.68 11.91
N TRP A 145 -12.54 -21.33 13.14
CA TRP A 145 -13.81 -21.65 13.76
C TRP A 145 -14.12 -23.16 13.76
N THR A 146 -13.10 -24.02 13.87
CA THR A 146 -13.27 -25.46 13.64
C THR A 146 -14.16 -26.13 14.69
N THR A 147 -14.20 -25.62 15.92
CA THR A 147 -15.12 -26.10 16.96
C THR A 147 -16.59 -25.80 16.61
N LEU A 148 -16.85 -24.63 16.02
CA LEU A 148 -18.19 -24.18 15.64
C LEU A 148 -18.66 -24.85 14.33
N LEU A 149 -17.80 -24.80 13.31
CA LEU A 149 -18.13 -25.24 11.96
C LEU A 149 -17.94 -26.74 11.74
N GLY A 150 -17.10 -27.39 12.55
CA GLY A 150 -16.78 -28.81 12.41
C GLY A 150 -16.28 -29.15 11.00
N ALA A 151 -16.96 -30.09 10.34
CA ALA A 151 -16.62 -30.53 9.00
C ALA A 151 -16.81 -29.44 7.92
N SER A 152 -17.60 -28.39 8.20
CA SER A 152 -17.81 -27.28 7.28
C SER A 152 -16.66 -26.27 7.27
N ALA A 153 -15.69 -26.36 8.19
CA ALA A 153 -14.54 -25.46 8.18
C ALA A 153 -13.65 -25.67 6.94
N GLU A 154 -13.37 -24.61 6.21
CA GLU A 154 -12.66 -24.65 4.92
C GLU A 154 -11.25 -24.04 5.00
N LEU A 155 -10.42 -24.37 3.99
CA LEU A 155 -9.13 -23.73 3.76
C LEU A 155 -9.29 -22.66 2.67
N PRO A 156 -8.46 -21.60 2.69
CA PRO A 156 -8.41 -20.65 1.58
C PRO A 156 -8.15 -21.33 0.23
N VAL A 157 -8.70 -20.74 -0.83
CA VAL A 157 -8.61 -21.27 -2.20
C VAL A 157 -8.12 -20.18 -3.15
N TRP A 158 -7.22 -20.54 -4.06
CA TRP A 158 -6.79 -19.63 -5.13
C TRP A 158 -7.88 -19.46 -6.19
N VAL A 159 -8.18 -18.22 -6.55
CA VAL A 159 -9.15 -17.85 -7.60
C VAL A 159 -8.56 -16.80 -8.54
N ASP A 160 -9.28 -16.42 -9.60
CA ASP A 160 -8.85 -15.32 -10.47
C ASP A 160 -9.05 -13.97 -9.77
N GLY A 161 -8.00 -13.14 -9.78
CA GLY A 161 -7.95 -11.85 -9.12
C GLY A 161 -8.39 -10.67 -9.98
N VAL A 162 -8.18 -9.46 -9.46
CA VAL A 162 -8.20 -8.19 -10.21
C VAL A 162 -7.07 -8.22 -11.24
N LYS A 163 -5.89 -8.66 -10.80
CA LYS A 163 -4.73 -8.98 -11.63
C LYS A 163 -4.23 -10.35 -11.20
N GLY A 164 -3.96 -11.23 -12.16
CA GLY A 164 -3.44 -12.56 -11.82
C GLY A 164 -4.37 -13.39 -10.94
N LYS A 165 -3.95 -13.68 -9.70
CA LYS A 165 -4.65 -14.57 -8.78
C LYS A 165 -5.02 -13.84 -7.48
N ALA A 166 -6.02 -14.36 -6.79
CA ALA A 166 -6.51 -13.86 -5.52
C ALA A 166 -6.81 -15.02 -4.57
N ILE A 167 -7.12 -14.69 -3.31
CA ILE A 167 -7.54 -15.67 -2.32
C ILE A 167 -9.04 -15.56 -2.06
N TYR A 168 -9.75 -16.66 -2.26
CA TYR A 168 -11.12 -16.85 -1.79
C TYR A 168 -11.15 -17.46 -0.39
N LEU A 169 -12.05 -16.94 0.43
CA LEU A 169 -12.27 -17.31 1.82
C LEU A 169 -13.76 -17.54 2.06
N ASP A 170 -14.10 -18.65 2.70
CA ASP A 170 -15.42 -18.93 3.25
C ASP A 170 -15.30 -19.87 4.46
N ASN A 171 -16.35 -19.98 5.26
CA ASN A 171 -16.47 -20.95 6.35
C ASN A 171 -15.21 -21.02 7.25
N GLY A 172 -14.76 -19.86 7.73
CA GLY A 172 -13.63 -19.74 8.66
C GLY A 172 -12.24 -19.83 8.01
N ALA A 173 -12.14 -20.03 6.69
CA ALA A 173 -10.88 -19.98 5.97
C ALA A 173 -10.18 -18.62 6.19
N HIS A 174 -8.88 -18.65 6.49
CA HIS A 174 -8.07 -17.45 6.67
C HIS A 174 -6.58 -17.74 6.49
N LEU A 175 -5.76 -16.69 6.50
CA LEU A 175 -4.32 -16.81 6.55
C LEU A 175 -3.80 -16.26 7.88
N GLU A 176 -2.81 -16.95 8.45
CA GLU A 176 -2.07 -16.52 9.62
C GLU A 176 -0.65 -16.08 9.22
N VAL A 177 -0.25 -14.91 9.71
CA VAL A 177 1.11 -14.39 9.60
C VAL A 177 1.69 -14.28 11.01
N PRO A 178 2.89 -14.83 11.28
CA PRO A 178 3.52 -14.69 12.60
C PRO A 178 3.59 -13.22 13.03
N TYR A 179 3.28 -12.97 14.31
CA TYR A 179 3.28 -11.62 14.86
C TYR A 179 4.59 -10.88 14.59
N SER A 180 4.45 -9.62 14.20
CA SER A 180 5.54 -8.66 14.03
C SER A 180 5.12 -7.32 14.60
N PRO A 181 6.01 -6.58 15.29
CA PRO A 181 5.75 -5.20 15.69
C PRO A 181 5.45 -4.26 14.50
N LEU A 182 5.83 -4.64 13.27
CA LEU A 182 5.47 -3.91 12.05
C LEU A 182 3.95 -3.91 11.78
N PHE A 183 3.19 -4.84 12.37
CA PHE A 183 1.73 -4.82 12.29
C PHE A 183 1.08 -3.83 13.27
N LEU A 184 1.86 -3.14 14.12
CA LEU A 184 1.39 -2.09 15.04
C LEU A 184 2.18 -0.77 14.84
N PRO A 185 2.14 -0.19 13.63
CA PRO A 185 2.77 1.11 13.39
C PRO A 185 2.00 2.23 14.13
N ALA A 186 2.59 3.43 14.20
CA ALA A 186 1.89 4.57 14.80
C ALA A 186 0.76 5.07 13.89
N ASP A 187 1.08 5.28 12.62
CA ASP A 187 0.11 5.56 11.56
C ASP A 187 -0.02 4.31 10.70
N ILE A 188 -1.21 4.05 10.17
CA ILE A 188 -1.50 2.83 9.41
C ILE A 188 -2.38 3.14 8.21
N THR A 189 -2.04 2.55 7.07
CA THR A 189 -2.98 2.42 5.96
C THR A 189 -3.10 0.97 5.56
N ILE A 190 -4.34 0.51 5.41
CA ILE A 190 -4.66 -0.84 4.92
C ILE A 190 -5.44 -0.67 3.64
N SER A 191 -4.95 -1.27 2.56
CA SER A 191 -5.55 -1.22 1.22
C SER A 191 -5.76 -2.64 0.73
N ALA A 192 -6.92 -2.94 0.16
CA ALA A 192 -7.17 -4.22 -0.48
C ALA A 192 -8.21 -4.09 -1.60
N TRP A 193 -8.08 -4.92 -2.62
CA TRP A 193 -9.20 -5.23 -3.48
C TRP A 193 -10.00 -6.36 -2.86
N ILE A 194 -11.31 -6.18 -2.76
CA ILE A 194 -12.20 -7.19 -2.20
C ILE A 194 -13.40 -7.44 -3.10
N LYS A 195 -13.90 -8.67 -3.06
CA LYS A 195 -15.12 -9.09 -3.74
C LYS A 195 -15.96 -9.92 -2.78
N ASN A 196 -16.90 -9.27 -2.11
CA ASN A 196 -17.80 -9.92 -1.17
C ASN A 196 -18.79 -10.82 -1.93
N ASP A 197 -19.09 -12.00 -1.39
CA ASP A 197 -20.08 -12.89 -2.02
C ASP A 197 -21.52 -12.40 -1.81
N VAL A 198 -21.78 -11.85 -0.63
CA VAL A 198 -23.12 -11.44 -0.21
C VAL A 198 -23.09 -10.04 0.39
N LYS A 199 -24.19 -9.31 0.25
CA LYS A 199 -24.35 -8.01 0.92
C LYS A 199 -24.62 -8.24 2.39
N GLY A 200 -23.94 -7.49 3.24
CA GLY A 200 -24.29 -7.42 4.64
C GLY A 200 -23.89 -8.63 5.48
N TRP A 201 -22.87 -9.36 5.05
CA TRP A 201 -22.17 -10.28 5.93
C TRP A 201 -21.57 -9.47 7.09
N GLU A 202 -22.11 -9.64 8.30
CA GLU A 202 -21.60 -8.96 9.48
C GLU A 202 -20.21 -9.49 9.83
N ASN A 203 -19.35 -8.62 10.37
CA ASN A 203 -17.97 -8.97 10.74
C ASN A 203 -17.20 -9.64 9.59
N ASN A 204 -17.37 -9.15 8.37
CA ASN A 204 -16.67 -9.64 7.20
C ASN A 204 -15.23 -9.08 7.20
N VAL A 205 -14.36 -9.70 8.04
CA VAL A 205 -13.03 -9.18 8.38
C VAL A 205 -12.04 -9.36 7.24
N ILE A 206 -11.52 -8.26 6.72
CA ILE A 206 -10.47 -8.27 5.69
C ILE A 206 -9.13 -8.59 6.36
N VAL A 207 -8.78 -7.85 7.41
CA VAL A 207 -7.60 -8.12 8.24
C VAL A 207 -7.84 -7.82 9.71
N SER A 208 -7.09 -8.48 10.58
CA SER A 208 -7.10 -8.21 12.01
C SER A 208 -5.73 -8.39 12.64
N GLN A 209 -5.39 -7.48 13.55
CA GLN A 209 -4.31 -7.65 14.51
C GLN A 209 -4.91 -7.62 15.90
N ASN A 210 -5.14 -8.80 16.48
CA ASN A 210 -5.73 -8.98 17.81
C ASN A 210 -7.10 -8.30 17.96
N TYR A 211 -7.93 -8.37 16.91
CA TYR A 211 -9.34 -7.97 16.90
C TYR A 211 -9.60 -6.60 17.56
N TRP A 212 -10.67 -6.44 18.36
CA TRP A 212 -10.97 -5.19 19.07
C TRP A 212 -9.88 -4.81 20.09
N TRP A 213 -8.96 -5.70 20.43
CA TRP A 213 -7.85 -5.41 21.35
C TRP A 213 -6.59 -4.85 20.68
N GLY A 214 -6.57 -4.80 19.35
CA GLY A 214 -5.63 -4.04 18.54
C GLY A 214 -6.40 -3.24 17.49
N TYR A 215 -6.53 -3.80 16.29
CA TYR A 215 -7.42 -3.28 15.26
C TYR A 215 -8.00 -4.37 14.36
N LYS A 216 -9.08 -4.03 13.66
CA LYS A 216 -9.56 -4.79 12.50
C LYS A 216 -10.05 -3.84 11.41
N PHE A 217 -9.90 -4.28 10.17
CA PHE A 217 -10.55 -3.67 9.02
C PHE A 217 -11.50 -4.69 8.40
N ALA A 218 -12.75 -4.32 8.22
CA ALA A 218 -13.83 -5.23 7.84
C ALA A 218 -14.87 -4.52 6.95
N THR A 219 -15.83 -5.29 6.44
CA THR A 219 -17.12 -4.75 6.02
C THR A 219 -18.23 -5.21 6.98
N GLN A 220 -19.28 -4.39 7.13
CA GLN A 220 -20.42 -4.66 8.04
C GLN A 220 -21.74 -5.00 7.29
N SER A 221 -22.86 -5.10 8.02
CA SER A 221 -24.21 -5.46 7.53
C SER A 221 -24.75 -4.57 6.38
N ALA A 222 -24.27 -3.34 6.24
CA ALA A 222 -24.62 -2.50 5.09
C ALA A 222 -23.72 -2.71 3.86
N GLY A 223 -22.69 -3.55 3.97
CA GLY A 223 -21.61 -3.68 2.97
C GLY A 223 -20.61 -2.53 3.02
N LYS A 224 -20.62 -1.71 4.07
CA LYS A 224 -19.73 -0.56 4.23
C LYS A 224 -18.43 -0.97 4.94
N PRO A 225 -17.29 -0.37 4.59
CA PRO A 225 -16.06 -0.51 5.35
C PRO A 225 -16.22 -0.04 6.81
N LEU A 226 -15.59 -0.77 7.72
CA LEU A 226 -15.50 -0.51 9.15
C LEU A 226 -14.05 -0.67 9.58
N PHE A 227 -13.58 0.24 10.43
CA PHE A 227 -12.35 0.09 11.18
C PHE A 227 -12.59 0.16 12.67
N THR A 228 -12.05 -0.81 13.39
CA THR A 228 -12.00 -0.79 14.86
C THR A 228 -10.58 -0.47 15.28
N GLU A 229 -10.42 0.41 16.25
CA GLU A 229 -9.14 0.65 16.92
C GLU A 229 -9.28 0.58 18.43
N ARG A 230 -8.30 -0.04 19.07
CA ARG A 230 -8.06 0.17 20.49
C ARG A 230 -7.11 1.32 20.68
N ILE A 231 -7.54 2.32 21.44
CA ILE A 231 -6.77 3.57 21.64
C ILE A 231 -6.10 3.64 23.02
N ASN A 232 -6.55 2.83 23.97
CA ASN A 232 -5.91 2.67 25.29
C ASN A 232 -6.35 1.35 25.95
N ALA A 233 -5.90 1.12 27.18
CA ALA A 233 -6.14 -0.12 27.92
C ALA A 233 -7.63 -0.54 28.01
N THR A 234 -8.55 0.43 28.03
CA THR A 234 -9.98 0.21 28.32
C THR A 234 -10.92 0.72 27.23
N THR A 235 -10.39 1.29 26.15
CA THR A 235 -11.21 1.96 25.13
C THR A 235 -10.94 1.40 23.74
N VAL A 236 -12.02 0.94 23.13
CA VAL A 236 -12.13 0.52 21.73
C VAL A 236 -13.09 1.47 21.05
N GLN A 237 -12.78 1.85 19.81
CA GLN A 237 -13.61 2.69 18.94
C GLN A 237 -13.92 1.93 17.65
N ASP A 238 -15.14 2.12 17.15
CA ASP A 238 -15.59 1.60 15.87
C ASP A 238 -15.96 2.78 14.97
N PHE A 239 -15.45 2.78 13.74
CA PHE A 239 -15.73 3.81 12.73
C PHE A 239 -16.24 3.15 11.46
N ASP A 240 -17.41 3.58 10.98
CA ASP A 240 -17.99 3.12 9.72
C ASP A 240 -17.80 4.15 8.61
N ALA A 241 -17.65 3.72 7.37
CA ALA A 241 -17.79 4.65 6.25
C ALA A 241 -19.22 5.22 6.22
N ALA A 242 -19.36 6.54 6.05
CA ALA A 242 -20.68 7.16 5.96
C ALA A 242 -21.41 6.81 4.64
N SER A 243 -20.65 6.65 3.56
CA SER A 243 -21.14 6.40 2.21
C SER A 243 -20.27 5.40 1.46
N GLY A 244 -20.78 4.92 0.32
CA GLY A 244 -20.16 3.88 -0.48
C GLY A 244 -20.36 2.48 0.12
N GLU A 245 -20.75 1.53 -0.73
CA GLU A 245 -21.03 0.15 -0.34
C GLU A 245 -20.26 -0.77 -1.28
N VAL A 246 -19.69 -1.83 -0.72
CA VAL A 246 -19.09 -2.91 -1.51
C VAL A 246 -20.23 -3.71 -2.12
N THR A 247 -20.37 -3.58 -3.44
CA THR A 247 -21.40 -4.31 -4.16
C THR A 247 -20.99 -5.78 -4.24
N PRO A 248 -21.86 -6.73 -3.86
CA PRO A 248 -21.52 -8.14 -3.94
C PRO A 248 -21.13 -8.56 -5.35
N LEU A 249 -20.17 -9.47 -5.43
CA LEU A 249 -19.65 -10.06 -6.68
C LEU A 249 -19.00 -9.04 -7.62
N VAL A 250 -18.64 -7.85 -7.12
CA VAL A 250 -17.87 -6.84 -7.84
C VAL A 250 -16.58 -6.59 -7.06
N TRP A 251 -15.45 -6.52 -7.77
CA TRP A 251 -14.19 -6.10 -7.17
C TRP A 251 -14.28 -4.62 -6.82
N THR A 252 -14.01 -4.30 -5.55
CA THR A 252 -14.01 -2.94 -5.02
C THR A 252 -12.70 -2.70 -4.29
N HIS A 253 -12.05 -1.58 -4.57
CA HIS A 253 -10.86 -1.17 -3.85
C HIS A 253 -11.27 -0.47 -2.57
N VAL A 254 -10.89 -1.00 -1.41
CA VAL A 254 -11.21 -0.44 -0.10
C VAL A 254 -9.95 -0.09 0.65
N VAL A 255 -9.93 1.12 1.23
CA VAL A 255 -8.78 1.62 2.00
C VAL A 255 -9.26 2.28 3.28
N VAL A 256 -8.53 2.03 4.37
CA VAL A 256 -8.59 2.85 5.58
C VAL A 256 -7.21 3.43 5.87
N ALA A 257 -7.14 4.73 6.15
CA ALA A 257 -5.92 5.43 6.53
C ALA A 257 -6.12 6.14 7.88
N LEU A 258 -5.37 5.72 8.89
CA LEU A 258 -5.34 6.32 10.23
C LEU A 258 -4.02 7.05 10.43
N ASN A 259 -4.11 8.35 10.70
CA ASN A 259 -3.03 9.18 11.20
C ASN A 259 -3.22 9.38 12.71
N SER A 260 -2.48 8.65 13.53
CA SER A 260 -2.56 8.73 15.00
C SER A 260 -2.04 10.06 15.53
N THR A 261 -1.11 10.70 14.82
CA THR A 261 -0.53 11.99 15.24
C THR A 261 -1.52 13.14 15.05
N ALA A 262 -2.17 13.19 13.88
CA ALA A 262 -3.20 14.16 13.55
C ALA A 262 -4.58 13.75 14.07
N LYS A 263 -4.73 12.51 14.55
CA LYS A 263 -5.99 11.89 14.98
C LYS A 263 -7.07 12.00 13.91
N THR A 264 -6.72 11.57 12.71
CA THR A 264 -7.64 11.51 11.58
C THR A 264 -7.72 10.09 11.05
N LEU A 265 -8.93 9.65 10.72
CA LEU A 265 -9.19 8.35 10.11
C LEU A 265 -10.03 8.57 8.86
N SER A 266 -9.57 8.08 7.70
CA SER A 266 -10.29 8.24 6.44
C SER A 266 -10.56 6.89 5.78
N PHE A 267 -11.75 6.76 5.21
CA PHE A 267 -12.14 5.62 4.38
C PHE A 267 -12.17 6.03 2.91
N TYR A 268 -11.75 5.11 2.05
CA TYR A 268 -11.78 5.28 0.61
C TYR A 268 -12.41 4.07 -0.06
N ILE A 269 -13.16 4.33 -1.13
CA ILE A 269 -13.72 3.32 -2.03
C ILE A 269 -13.36 3.73 -3.45
N ASP A 270 -12.77 2.80 -4.22
CA ASP A 270 -12.36 2.99 -5.61
C ASP A 270 -11.53 4.28 -5.82
N GLY A 271 -10.58 4.50 -4.90
CA GLY A 271 -9.68 5.65 -4.92
C GLY A 271 -10.28 6.98 -4.42
N VAL A 272 -11.55 7.01 -4.00
CA VAL A 272 -12.25 8.23 -3.57
C VAL A 272 -12.48 8.23 -2.07
N ASN A 273 -12.15 9.33 -1.39
CA ASN A 273 -12.46 9.53 0.03
C ASN A 273 -13.98 9.60 0.24
N VAL A 274 -14.52 8.69 1.05
CA VAL A 274 -15.97 8.60 1.33
C VAL A 274 -16.36 9.03 2.74
N GLN A 275 -15.37 9.18 3.62
CA GLN A 275 -15.54 9.60 5.01
C GLN A 275 -14.20 9.95 5.64
N THR A 276 -14.16 11.04 6.43
CA THR A 276 -13.05 11.37 7.32
C THR A 276 -13.57 11.68 8.72
N TYR A 277 -13.02 10.99 9.72
CA TYR A 277 -13.18 11.25 11.14
C TYR A 277 -11.98 12.01 11.69
N THR A 278 -12.20 12.71 12.79
CA THR A 278 -11.24 13.58 13.47
C THR A 278 -11.14 13.25 14.95
N GLU A 279 -10.25 13.93 15.66
CA GLU A 279 -10.15 13.83 17.13
C GLU A 279 -11.50 14.08 17.83
N LEU A 280 -12.35 14.96 17.28
CA LEU A 280 -13.67 15.26 17.86
C LEU A 280 -14.62 14.07 17.82
N ASP A 281 -14.38 13.13 16.90
CA ASP A 281 -15.15 11.90 16.75
C ASP A 281 -14.60 10.75 17.60
N GLY A 282 -13.52 11.00 18.36
CA GLY A 282 -12.91 10.01 19.25
C GLY A 282 -11.75 9.23 18.63
N VAL A 283 -11.28 9.60 17.43
CA VAL A 283 -10.08 9.00 16.81
C VAL A 283 -8.90 9.17 17.77
N GLY A 284 -8.32 8.04 18.17
CA GLY A 284 -7.23 8.01 19.12
C GLY A 284 -5.93 7.53 18.49
N PRO A 285 -4.82 7.56 19.23
CA PRO A 285 -3.63 6.88 18.79
C PRO A 285 -3.86 5.37 18.85
N LEU A 286 -3.60 4.66 17.76
CA LEU A 286 -3.65 3.20 17.75
C LEU A 286 -2.74 2.63 18.83
N THR A 287 -3.25 1.66 19.61
CA THR A 287 -2.44 0.95 20.59
C THR A 287 -1.25 0.28 19.92
N ARG A 288 -0.09 0.34 20.60
CA ARG A 288 1.14 -0.31 20.13
C ARG A 288 1.57 -1.48 21.01
N THR A 289 0.69 -1.89 21.92
CA THR A 289 0.89 -3.00 22.85
C THR A 289 -0.35 -3.87 22.87
N LEU A 290 -0.15 -5.17 22.64
CA LEU A 290 -1.19 -6.19 22.69
C LEU A 290 -1.12 -7.09 23.91
N SER A 291 -0.06 -6.95 24.72
CA SER A 291 0.06 -7.66 25.98
C SER A 291 -0.54 -6.84 27.12
N PHE A 292 -1.63 -7.33 27.70
CA PHE A 292 -2.33 -6.67 28.81
C PHE A 292 -3.21 -7.68 29.56
N VAL A 293 -3.78 -7.24 30.68
CA VAL A 293 -4.72 -8.01 31.49
C VAL A 293 -6.05 -7.27 31.50
N ASP A 294 -7.14 -7.98 31.27
CA ASP A 294 -8.51 -7.47 31.45
C ASP A 294 -9.35 -8.52 32.19
N GLY A 295 -9.76 -8.17 33.41
CA GLY A 295 -10.41 -9.10 34.34
C GLY A 295 -9.58 -10.37 34.58
N PRO A 296 -10.14 -11.58 34.38
CA PRO A 296 -9.41 -12.84 34.54
C PRO A 296 -8.53 -13.19 33.32
N ASN A 297 -8.64 -12.43 32.22
CA ASN A 297 -7.99 -12.76 30.95
C ASN A 297 -6.64 -12.07 30.83
N THR A 298 -5.64 -12.81 30.37
CA THR A 298 -4.31 -12.27 30.01
C THR A 298 -4.14 -12.43 28.52
N TYR A 299 -3.95 -11.30 27.83
CA TYR A 299 -3.77 -11.25 26.39
C TYR A 299 -2.29 -11.08 26.06
N THR A 300 -1.89 -11.70 24.96
CA THR A 300 -0.56 -11.58 24.36
C THR A 300 -0.67 -11.21 22.89
N ALA A 301 0.45 -10.85 22.27
CA ALA A 301 0.47 -10.60 20.84
C ALA A 301 0.06 -11.87 20.05
N GLN A 302 -0.96 -11.72 19.21
CA GLN A 302 -1.48 -12.78 18.34
C GLN A 302 -0.95 -12.63 16.91
N PRO A 303 -0.97 -13.70 16.09
CA PRO A 303 -0.70 -13.61 14.66
C PRO A 303 -1.52 -12.49 14.00
N PHE A 304 -0.96 -11.90 12.93
CA PHE A 304 -1.73 -11.05 12.04
C PHE A 304 -2.59 -11.95 11.16
N LEU A 305 -3.89 -11.67 11.11
CA LEU A 305 -4.86 -12.48 10.40
C LEU A 305 -5.32 -11.76 9.14
N ILE A 306 -5.33 -12.48 8.02
CA ILE A 306 -6.00 -12.06 6.79
C ILE A 306 -7.25 -12.92 6.67
N GLY A 307 -8.43 -12.30 6.72
CA GLY A 307 -9.68 -13.00 6.51
C GLY A 307 -10.40 -13.54 7.75
N SER A 308 -9.87 -13.34 8.97
CA SER A 308 -10.56 -13.77 10.19
C SER A 308 -10.38 -12.76 11.32
N PHE A 309 -11.38 -12.75 12.19
CA PHE A 309 -11.40 -11.97 13.42
C PHE A 309 -10.42 -12.51 14.47
N ALA A 310 -10.40 -13.83 14.67
CA ALA A 310 -9.53 -14.54 15.61
C ALA A 310 -9.18 -15.93 15.04
N ASN A 311 -8.17 -16.58 15.59
CA ASN A 311 -7.84 -17.96 15.29
C ASN A 311 -8.35 -18.91 16.38
N ASP A 312 -8.30 -20.21 16.12
CA ASP A 312 -8.87 -21.23 17.00
C ASP A 312 -8.19 -21.30 18.37
N ASP A 313 -6.88 -21.05 18.43
CA ASP A 313 -6.13 -21.02 19.69
C ASP A 313 -6.64 -19.90 20.61
N GLU A 314 -6.85 -18.70 20.05
CA GLU A 314 -7.39 -17.56 20.78
C GLU A 314 -8.84 -17.77 21.21
N ILE A 315 -9.66 -18.36 20.33
CA ILE A 315 -11.05 -18.70 20.64
C ILE A 315 -11.11 -19.69 21.81
N ALA A 316 -10.21 -20.67 21.84
CA ALA A 316 -10.13 -21.64 22.93
C ALA A 316 -9.65 -21.03 24.26
N LEU A 317 -8.78 -20.02 24.21
CA LEU A 317 -8.28 -19.31 25.39
C LEU A 317 -9.34 -18.37 25.99
N HIS A 318 -10.16 -17.73 25.15
CA HIS A 318 -11.14 -16.73 25.58
C HIS A 318 -12.54 -16.97 25.00
N PRO A 319 -13.17 -18.13 25.24
CA PRO A 319 -14.42 -18.52 24.57
C PRO A 319 -15.59 -17.57 24.83
N ASP A 320 -15.64 -16.96 26.02
CA ASP A 320 -16.72 -16.04 26.39
C ASP A 320 -16.75 -14.78 25.49
N ASN A 321 -15.58 -14.33 25.01
CA ASN A 321 -15.45 -13.20 24.10
C ASN A 321 -16.10 -13.46 22.73
N PHE A 322 -16.31 -14.73 22.37
CA PHE A 322 -16.79 -15.15 21.06
C PHE A 322 -18.17 -15.82 21.12
N SER A 323 -18.83 -15.79 22.28
CA SER A 323 -20.13 -16.42 22.53
C SER A 323 -21.29 -15.88 21.66
N TRP A 324 -21.10 -14.71 21.03
CA TRP A 324 -22.06 -14.09 20.10
C TRP A 324 -21.95 -14.62 18.66
N ILE A 325 -20.90 -15.38 18.34
CA ILE A 325 -20.64 -15.91 16.99
C ILE A 325 -21.50 -17.15 16.72
N SER A 326 -21.97 -17.27 15.47
CA SER A 326 -22.81 -18.38 15.01
C SER A 326 -22.48 -18.75 13.57
N ASN A 327 -23.05 -19.84 13.06
CA ASN A 327 -22.86 -20.25 11.65
C ASN A 327 -23.33 -19.18 10.65
N ASP A 328 -24.25 -18.30 11.04
CA ASP A 328 -24.77 -17.22 10.19
C ASP A 328 -23.93 -15.93 10.29
N ASN A 329 -22.97 -15.86 11.23
CA ASN A 329 -22.07 -14.73 11.45
C ASN A 329 -20.77 -15.23 12.10
N VAL A 330 -19.95 -15.93 11.31
CA VAL A 330 -18.77 -16.68 11.76
C VAL A 330 -17.61 -15.75 12.18
N GLY A 331 -17.70 -14.43 11.96
CA GLY A 331 -16.58 -13.51 12.22
C GLY A 331 -15.37 -13.80 11.33
N SER A 332 -15.61 -14.26 10.10
CA SER A 332 -14.58 -14.50 9.08
C SER A 332 -15.04 -13.95 7.73
N PHE A 333 -14.08 -13.70 6.86
CA PHE A 333 -14.34 -13.16 5.54
C PHE A 333 -15.09 -14.16 4.67
N LYS A 334 -16.02 -13.64 3.87
CA LYS A 334 -16.77 -14.41 2.87
C LYS A 334 -16.69 -13.72 1.51
N GLY A 335 -15.77 -14.19 0.69
CA GLY A 335 -15.47 -13.61 -0.62
C GLY A 335 -14.00 -13.74 -0.99
N ALA A 336 -13.56 -12.94 -1.96
CA ALA A 336 -12.17 -12.89 -2.40
C ALA A 336 -11.44 -11.60 -1.97
N ILE A 337 -10.16 -11.73 -1.65
CA ILE A 337 -9.22 -10.63 -1.34
C ILE A 337 -8.05 -10.69 -2.31
N ASP A 338 -7.67 -9.54 -2.83
CA ASP A 338 -6.55 -9.36 -3.74
C ASP A 338 -5.74 -8.09 -3.39
N GLU A 339 -4.48 -8.03 -3.82
CA GLU A 339 -3.63 -6.82 -3.79
C GLU A 339 -3.56 -6.13 -2.40
N LEU A 340 -3.56 -6.92 -1.31
CA LEU A 340 -3.58 -6.44 0.07
C LEU A 340 -2.26 -5.75 0.42
N LYS A 341 -2.30 -4.50 0.90
CA LYS A 341 -1.12 -3.72 1.30
C LYS A 341 -1.31 -3.07 2.67
N LEU A 342 -0.25 -3.10 3.47
CA LEU A 342 -0.16 -2.49 4.79
C LEU A 342 1.00 -1.49 4.83
N TYR A 343 0.67 -0.22 5.02
CA TYR A 343 1.64 0.87 5.13
C TYR A 343 1.76 1.38 6.57
N ASN A 344 2.94 1.88 6.92
CA ASN A 344 3.24 2.51 8.22
C ASN A 344 3.04 4.03 8.25
N ILE A 345 2.29 4.55 7.28
CA ILE A 345 1.87 5.95 7.16
C ILE A 345 0.37 6.01 6.86
N ALA A 346 -0.24 7.14 7.17
CA ALA A 346 -1.57 7.47 6.66
C ALA A 346 -1.43 8.01 5.23
N LEU A 347 -1.91 7.27 4.22
CA LEU A 347 -1.90 7.72 2.84
C LEU A 347 -2.88 8.89 2.66
N THR A 348 -2.48 9.84 1.82
CA THR A 348 -3.30 10.99 1.40
C THR A 348 -4.26 10.60 0.27
N ASP A 349 -5.28 11.42 0.02
CA ASP A 349 -6.22 11.25 -1.10
C ASP A 349 -5.50 11.00 -2.44
N GLY A 350 -4.45 11.79 -2.74
CA GLY A 350 -3.69 11.64 -3.98
C GLY A 350 -2.93 10.31 -4.08
N GLN A 351 -2.41 9.81 -2.96
CA GLN A 351 -1.71 8.52 -2.91
C GLN A 351 -2.68 7.35 -3.05
N VAL A 352 -3.84 7.41 -2.40
CA VAL A 352 -4.88 6.38 -2.53
C VAL A 352 -5.47 6.37 -3.94
N ALA A 353 -5.72 7.54 -4.53
CA ALA A 353 -6.17 7.64 -5.91
C ALA A 353 -5.14 7.08 -6.90
N LYS A 354 -3.84 7.32 -6.68
CA LYS A 354 -2.78 6.71 -7.49
C LYS A 354 -2.81 5.18 -7.37
N LEU A 355 -2.84 4.67 -6.14
CA LEU A 355 -2.86 3.23 -5.86
C LEU A 355 -4.01 2.53 -6.60
N TYR A 356 -5.23 3.08 -6.49
CA TYR A 356 -6.38 2.60 -7.24
C TYR A 356 -6.16 2.61 -8.76
N ASN A 357 -5.67 3.72 -9.31
CA ASN A 357 -5.49 3.86 -10.76
C ASN A 357 -4.41 2.94 -11.33
N ASP A 358 -3.38 2.63 -10.56
CA ASP A 358 -2.34 1.68 -10.95
C ASP A 358 -2.89 0.25 -10.99
N GLU A 359 -3.88 -0.07 -10.15
CA GLU A 359 -4.34 -1.45 -9.87
C GLU A 359 -5.68 -1.82 -10.50
N LYS A 360 -6.53 -0.86 -10.85
CA LYS A 360 -7.86 -1.13 -11.38
C LYS A 360 -7.83 -1.98 -12.68
N PRO A 361 -8.86 -2.83 -12.91
CA PRO A 361 -9.00 -3.66 -14.11
C PRO A 361 -9.02 -2.91 -15.45
#